data_AF-A0A0A9ZGC7-F1
#
_entry.id   AF-A0A0A9ZGC7-F1
#
_cell.length_a   1.000
_cell.length_b   1.000
_cell.length_c   1.000
_cell.angle_alpha   90.00
_cell.angle_beta   90.00
_cell.angle_gamma   90.00
#
_symmetry.space_group_name_H-M   'P 1'
#
loop_
_entity.id
_entity.type
_entity.pdbx_description
1 polymer ?
#
loop_
_entity_poly.entity_id
_entity_poly.type
_entity_poly.pdbx_seq_one_letter_code
_entity_poly.pdbx_strand_id
1 'polypeptide(L)'
;EMRDYLGTKKIIHRHSNPGRPQVQGAVERSHQKLATFLRINAADYTGDYQVLLTQAQRQMNIGINKTTGYSPYYIIFGKHPEQQDGLNSMTEDENERHENIQNLVEKLPAIHHKSFLERKRYHDRKRKNEEYKQGDLVMIRQTCFDPHPGKLEPKYVGPYEVIRKTGKCNYVIYAPYKG
;
A
#
# COMPACT_ATOMS: atom_id res chain seq x y z
N GLU A 1 24.09 5.94 4.39
CA GLU A 1 23.65 4.77 5.18
C GLU A 1 22.58 3.91 4.49
N MET A 2 21.30 4.31 4.41
CA MET A 2 20.26 3.45 3.81
C MET A 2 20.48 3.12 2.32
N ARG A 3 20.91 4.10 1.51
CA ARG A 3 21.22 3.87 0.08
C ARG A 3 22.37 2.87 -0.10
N ASP A 4 23.39 2.99 0.74
CA ASP A 4 24.57 2.13 0.70
C ASP A 4 24.18 0.70 1.10
N TYR A 5 23.39 0.54 2.16
CA TYR A 5 22.85 -0.74 2.58
C TYR A 5 22.04 -1.43 1.46
N LEU A 6 21.10 -0.71 0.83
CA LEU A 6 20.31 -1.26 -0.27
C LEU A 6 21.18 -1.64 -1.48
N GLY A 7 22.23 -0.86 -1.75
CA GLY A 7 23.24 -1.16 -2.76
C GLY A 7 23.97 -2.49 -2.48
N THR A 8 24.44 -2.70 -1.25
CA THR A 8 25.10 -3.97 -0.86
C THR A 8 24.20 -5.19 -1.02
N LYS A 9 22.89 -5.03 -0.75
CA LYS A 9 21.89 -6.11 -0.87
C LYS A 9 21.30 -6.25 -2.27
N LYS A 10 21.74 -5.45 -3.25
CA LYS A 10 21.19 -5.41 -4.62
C LYS A 10 19.68 -5.15 -4.66
N ILE A 11 19.18 -4.34 -3.71
CA ILE A 11 17.76 -3.98 -3.61
C ILE A 11 17.53 -2.64 -4.32
N ILE A 12 16.60 -2.61 -5.26
CA ILE A 12 16.24 -1.38 -5.98
C ILE A 12 15.25 -0.56 -5.14
N HIS A 13 15.67 0.61 -4.67
CA HIS A 13 14.78 1.55 -3.98
C HIS A 13 13.94 2.35 -4.97
N ARG A 14 12.62 2.12 -5.00
CA ARG A 14 11.68 2.89 -5.83
C ARG A 14 10.97 3.95 -5.00
N HIS A 15 11.09 5.21 -5.40
CA HIS A 15 10.44 6.34 -4.74
C HIS A 15 9.10 6.68 -5.40
N SER A 16 8.13 7.12 -4.60
CA SER A 16 6.88 7.72 -5.07
C SER A 16 6.98 9.24 -5.13
N ASN A 17 6.17 9.87 -5.97
CA ASN A 17 6.08 11.33 -6.05
C ASN A 17 5.62 11.93 -4.70
N PRO A 18 6.15 13.10 -4.31
CA PRO A 18 5.76 13.78 -3.08
C PRO A 18 4.27 14.14 -3.09
N GLY A 19 3.64 14.09 -1.91
CA GLY A 19 2.22 14.43 -1.74
C GLY A 19 1.23 13.49 -2.44
N ARG A 20 1.65 12.27 -2.83
CA ARG A 20 0.78 11.26 -3.46
C ARG A 20 0.65 9.98 -2.61
N PRO A 21 -0.05 10.02 -1.46
CA PRO A 21 -0.28 8.86 -0.60
C PRO A 21 -0.93 7.67 -1.35
N GLN A 22 -1.71 7.97 -2.40
CA GLN A 22 -2.40 6.96 -3.21
C GLN A 22 -1.44 5.95 -3.86
N VAL A 23 -0.19 6.34 -4.14
CA VAL A 23 0.83 5.45 -4.71
C VAL A 23 1.27 4.39 -3.69
N GLN A 24 1.22 4.71 -2.40
CA GLN A 24 1.54 3.81 -1.29
C GLN A 24 0.27 3.23 -0.62
N GLY A 25 -0.89 3.35 -1.26
CA GLY A 25 -2.19 3.01 -0.67
C GLY A 25 -2.33 1.55 -0.22
N ALA A 26 -1.51 0.61 -0.71
CA ALA A 26 -1.48 -0.76 -0.19
C ALA A 26 -0.93 -0.81 1.25
N VAL A 27 0.18 -0.12 1.49
CA VAL A 27 0.82 0.00 2.81
C VAL A 27 -0.09 0.79 3.76
N GLU A 28 -0.65 1.91 3.29
CA GLU A 28 -1.56 2.72 4.10
C GLU A 28 -2.79 1.92 4.56
N ARG A 29 -3.38 1.08 3.68
CA ARG A 29 -4.48 0.19 4.09
C ARG A 29 -4.04 -0.85 5.11
N SER A 30 -2.82 -1.37 5.02
CA SER A 30 -2.28 -2.27 6.05
C SER A 30 -2.09 -1.54 7.38
N HIS A 31 -1.56 -0.31 7.38
CA HIS A 31 -1.45 0.54 8.56
C HIS A 31 -2.81 0.84 9.20
N GLN A 32 -3.83 1.12 8.38
CA GLN A 32 -5.20 1.34 8.88
C GLN A 32 -5.73 0.11 9.62
N LYS A 33 -5.54 -1.10 9.08
CA LYS A 33 -5.94 -2.35 9.76
C LYS A 33 -5.23 -2.51 11.10
N LEU A 34 -3.92 -2.31 11.12
CA LEU A 34 -3.12 -2.38 12.34
C LEU A 34 -3.60 -1.35 13.38
N ALA A 35 -3.79 -0.10 12.97
CA ALA A 35 -4.26 0.97 13.84
C ALA A 35 -5.67 0.70 14.38
N THR A 36 -6.55 0.08 13.60
CA THR A 36 -7.88 -0.33 14.07
C THR A 36 -7.78 -1.44 15.10
N PHE A 37 -6.96 -2.47 14.84
CA PHE A 37 -6.72 -3.54 15.83
C PHE A 37 -6.20 -2.97 17.15
N LEU A 38 -5.19 -2.12 17.08
CA LEU A 38 -4.61 -1.48 18.27
C LEU A 38 -5.62 -0.57 18.97
N ARG A 39 -6.42 0.22 18.25
CA ARG A 39 -7.47 1.05 18.89
C ARG A 39 -8.47 0.24 19.69
N ILE A 40 -8.87 -0.92 19.17
CA ILE A 40 -9.84 -1.79 19.84
C ILE A 40 -9.21 -2.48 21.05
N ASN A 41 -7.98 -2.95 20.93
CA ASN A 41 -7.37 -3.84 21.91
C ASN A 41 -6.43 -3.15 22.91
N ALA A 42 -5.96 -1.93 22.64
CA ALA A 42 -4.96 -1.26 23.48
C ALA A 42 -5.54 -0.41 24.62
N ALA A 43 -6.82 -0.04 24.57
CA ALA A 43 -7.40 0.91 25.54
C ALA A 43 -7.30 0.41 26.99
N ASP A 44 -7.58 -0.88 27.23
CA ASP A 44 -7.57 -1.50 28.55
C ASP A 44 -6.44 -2.54 28.71
N TYR A 45 -5.47 -2.55 27.79
CA TYR A 45 -4.40 -3.55 27.79
C TYR A 45 -3.28 -3.17 28.76
N THR A 46 -3.12 -3.96 29.81
CA THR A 46 -2.09 -3.77 30.85
C THR A 46 -0.87 -4.68 30.65
N GLY A 47 -0.86 -5.50 29.59
CA GLY A 47 0.22 -6.45 29.28
C GLY A 47 1.36 -5.83 28.47
N ASP A 48 2.29 -6.69 28.05
CA ASP A 48 3.41 -6.30 27.19
C ASP A 48 2.94 -5.92 25.78
N TYR A 49 3.22 -4.69 25.37
CA TYR A 49 2.89 -4.17 24.05
C TYR A 49 3.49 -5.02 22.91
N GLN A 50 4.64 -5.67 23.12
CA GLN A 50 5.22 -6.59 22.13
C GLN A 50 4.30 -7.80 21.87
N VAL A 51 3.63 -8.31 22.91
CA VAL A 51 2.66 -9.39 22.79
C VAL A 51 1.44 -8.92 22.00
N LEU A 52 0.94 -7.71 22.28
CA LEU A 52 -0.17 -7.11 21.54
C LEU A 52 0.15 -6.92 20.04
N LEU A 53 1.37 -6.47 19.72
CA LEU A 53 1.82 -6.35 18.33
C LEU A 53 1.93 -7.71 17.64
N THR A 54 2.41 -8.73 18.35
CA THR A 54 2.49 -10.11 17.82
C THR A 54 1.10 -10.66 17.51
N GLN A 55 0.13 -10.40 18.39
CA GLN A 55 -1.27 -10.75 18.15
C GLN A 55 -1.85 -10.00 16.95
N ALA A 56 -1.56 -8.69 16.81
CA ALA A 56 -1.99 -7.91 15.66
C ALA A 56 -1.45 -8.47 14.34
N GLN A 57 -0.14 -8.79 14.30
CA GLN A 57 0.50 -9.41 13.14
C GLN A 57 -0.14 -10.76 12.81
N ARG A 58 -0.36 -11.62 13.81
CA ARG A 58 -1.06 -12.90 13.62
C ARG A 58 -2.43 -12.66 13.00
N GLN A 59 -3.23 -11.77 13.58
CA GLN A 59 -4.59 -11.51 13.09
C GLN A 59 -4.61 -10.99 11.64
N MET A 60 -3.65 -10.13 11.28
CA MET A 60 -3.51 -9.64 9.91
C MET A 60 -3.09 -10.75 8.92
N ASN A 61 -2.25 -11.69 9.34
CA ASN A 61 -1.76 -12.78 8.50
C ASN A 61 -2.79 -13.91 8.32
N ILE A 62 -3.61 -14.17 9.33
CA ILE A 62 -4.64 -15.22 9.28
C ILE A 62 -5.98 -14.73 8.73
N GLY A 63 -6.22 -13.41 8.77
CA GLY A 63 -7.45 -12.81 8.27
C GLY A 63 -7.61 -12.95 6.76
N ILE A 64 -8.80 -13.34 6.32
CA ILE A 64 -9.13 -13.47 4.88
C ILE A 64 -9.08 -12.10 4.20
N ASN A 65 -8.34 -12.01 3.10
CA ASN A 65 -8.31 -10.81 2.29
C ASN A 65 -9.47 -10.81 1.30
N LYS A 66 -10.35 -9.80 1.38
CA LYS A 66 -11.52 -9.64 0.50
C LYS A 66 -11.21 -9.69 -1.00
N THR A 67 -9.99 -9.31 -1.40
CA THR A 67 -9.59 -9.33 -2.82
C THR A 67 -9.26 -10.73 -3.29
N THR A 68 -8.47 -11.47 -2.51
CA THR A 68 -7.96 -12.79 -2.90
C THR A 68 -8.89 -13.92 -2.49
N GLY A 69 -9.72 -13.71 -1.46
CA GLY A 69 -10.55 -14.76 -0.85
C GLY A 69 -9.79 -15.65 0.14
N TYR A 70 -8.47 -15.48 0.26
CA TYR A 70 -7.59 -16.28 1.11
C TYR A 70 -6.83 -15.41 2.11
N SER A 71 -6.37 -16.03 3.20
CA SER A 71 -5.47 -15.37 4.14
C SER A 71 -4.04 -15.28 3.57
N PRO A 72 -3.26 -14.25 3.90
CA PRO A 72 -1.84 -14.19 3.54
C PRO A 72 -1.06 -15.43 3.99
N TYR A 73 -1.37 -15.97 5.17
CA TYR A 73 -0.77 -17.19 5.68
C TYR A 73 -1.04 -18.39 4.76
N TYR A 74 -2.30 -18.59 4.34
CA TYR A 74 -2.66 -19.67 3.42
C TYR A 74 -1.98 -19.52 2.06
N ILE A 75 -1.86 -18.30 1.53
CA ILE A 75 -1.19 -18.06 0.24
C ILE A 75 0.29 -18.47 0.28
N ILE A 76 0.97 -18.30 1.42
CA ILE A 76 2.40 -18.60 1.57
C ILE A 76 2.63 -20.07 1.91
N PHE A 77 1.84 -20.61 2.84
CA PHE A 77 2.09 -21.94 3.42
C PHE A 77 1.13 -23.03 2.94
N GLY A 78 0.07 -22.67 2.22
CA GLY A 78 -0.97 -23.57 1.74
C GLY A 78 -1.80 -24.26 2.79
N LYS A 79 -1.65 -23.87 4.05
CA LYS A 79 -2.38 -24.44 5.18
C LYS A 79 -3.00 -23.34 6.01
N HIS A 80 -4.08 -23.66 6.69
CA HIS A 80 -4.63 -22.77 7.70
C HIS A 80 -3.73 -22.80 8.95
N PRO A 81 -3.54 -21.65 9.63
CA PRO A 81 -2.84 -21.63 10.90
C PRO A 81 -3.57 -22.55 11.87
N GLU A 82 -2.82 -23.35 12.63
CA GLU A 82 -3.40 -24.21 13.66
C GLU A 82 -4.24 -23.37 14.62
N GLN A 83 -5.50 -23.77 14.80
CA GLN A 83 -6.34 -23.22 15.85
C GLN A 83 -5.72 -23.62 17.20
N GLN A 84 -5.81 -22.74 18.21
CA GLN A 84 -5.23 -22.98 19.54
C GLN A 84 -5.74 -24.29 20.19
N ASP A 85 -6.85 -24.79 19.67
CA ASP A 85 -7.63 -25.92 20.16
C ASP A 85 -7.09 -27.27 19.65
N GLY A 86 -6.02 -27.26 18.84
CA GLY A 86 -5.37 -28.48 18.33
C GLY A 86 -6.17 -29.25 17.28
N LEU A 87 -7.34 -28.75 16.87
CA LEU A 87 -8.27 -29.42 15.96
C LEU A 87 -7.93 -29.18 14.48
N ASN A 88 -6.67 -29.37 14.09
CA ASN A 88 -6.29 -29.57 12.69
C ASN A 88 -5.77 -31.01 12.55
N SER A 89 -6.68 -31.96 12.71
CA SER A 89 -6.46 -33.35 12.34
C SER A 89 -6.98 -33.56 10.94
N MET A 90 -6.10 -33.45 9.94
CA MET A 90 -6.06 -34.29 8.74
C MET A 90 -4.69 -34.06 8.11
N THR A 91 -3.90 -35.12 7.94
CA THR A 91 -2.72 -35.12 7.06
C THR A 91 -3.21 -34.91 5.63
N GLU A 92 -3.38 -33.66 5.22
CA GLU A 92 -3.53 -33.31 3.80
C GLU A 92 -2.32 -33.89 3.06
N ASP A 93 -2.56 -34.55 1.93
CA ASP A 93 -1.49 -35.02 1.06
C ASP A 93 -0.62 -33.82 0.67
N GLU A 94 0.67 -33.88 1.00
CA GLU A 94 1.64 -32.84 0.68
C GLU A 94 1.59 -32.50 -0.82
N ASN A 95 1.38 -33.48 -1.69
CA ASN A 95 1.33 -33.26 -3.14
C ASN A 95 0.10 -32.45 -3.54
N GLU A 96 -1.09 -32.83 -3.03
CA GLU A 96 -2.34 -32.12 -3.29
C GLU A 96 -2.28 -30.68 -2.78
N ARG A 97 -1.68 -30.47 -1.60
CA ARG A 97 -1.43 -29.13 -1.06
C ARG A 97 -0.55 -28.30 -1.99
N HIS A 98 0.57 -28.84 -2.45
CA HIS A 98 1.48 -28.12 -3.35
C HIS A 98 0.79 -27.76 -4.68
N GLU A 99 0.05 -28.68 -5.29
CA GLU A 99 -0.71 -28.41 -6.51
C GLU A 99 -1.76 -27.32 -6.30
N ASN A 100 -2.50 -27.36 -5.19
CA ASN A 100 -3.50 -26.35 -4.86
C ASN A 100 -2.89 -24.96 -4.67
N ILE A 101 -1.75 -24.85 -3.99
CA ILE A 101 -1.02 -23.57 -3.84
C ILE A 101 -0.54 -23.07 -5.19
N GLN A 102 0.07 -23.92 -6.02
CA GLN A 102 0.58 -23.51 -7.33
C GLN A 102 -0.56 -22.96 -8.20
N ASN A 103 -1.66 -23.70 -8.30
CA ASN A 103 -2.86 -23.28 -9.00
C ASN A 103 -3.42 -21.95 -8.46
N LEU A 104 -3.38 -21.72 -7.15
CA LEU A 104 -3.79 -20.47 -6.54
C LEU A 104 -2.85 -19.32 -6.92
N VAL A 105 -1.54 -19.53 -6.78
CA VAL A 105 -0.50 -18.53 -7.06
C VAL A 105 -0.54 -18.10 -8.53
N GLU A 106 -0.79 -19.02 -9.45
CA GLU A 106 -0.99 -18.70 -10.88
C GLU A 106 -2.21 -17.82 -11.13
N LYS A 107 -3.29 -18.01 -10.35
CA LYS A 107 -4.54 -17.23 -10.48
C LYS A 107 -4.48 -15.87 -9.78
N LEU A 108 -3.62 -15.70 -8.77
CA LEU A 108 -3.52 -14.46 -7.98
C LEU A 108 -3.29 -13.20 -8.84
N PRO A 109 -2.39 -13.19 -9.86
CA PRO A 109 -2.23 -12.05 -10.74
C PRO A 109 -3.54 -11.63 -11.43
N ALA A 110 -4.32 -12.59 -11.93
CA ALA A 110 -5.60 -12.31 -12.59
C ALA A 110 -6.64 -11.75 -11.60
N ILE A 111 -6.71 -12.30 -10.38
CA ILE A 111 -7.60 -11.80 -9.31
C ILE A 111 -7.24 -10.35 -8.94
N HIS A 112 -5.96 -10.08 -8.72
CA HIS A 112 -5.48 -8.74 -8.42
C HIS A 112 -5.74 -7.77 -9.58
N HIS A 113 -5.53 -8.21 -10.82
CA HIS A 113 -5.77 -7.40 -12.00
C HIS A 113 -7.26 -7.03 -12.13
N LYS A 114 -8.16 -8.00 -11.96
CA LYS A 114 -9.61 -7.77 -11.99
C LYS A 114 -10.02 -6.74 -10.92
N SER A 115 -9.59 -6.94 -9.68
CA SER A 115 -9.91 -6.01 -8.57
C SER A 115 -9.32 -4.62 -8.81
N PHE A 116 -8.12 -4.53 -9.40
CA PHE A 116 -7.52 -3.27 -9.79
C PHE A 116 -8.36 -2.54 -10.85
N LEU A 117 -8.81 -3.26 -11.89
CA LEU A 117 -9.65 -2.67 -12.95
C LEU A 117 -10.99 -2.15 -12.41
N GLU A 118 -11.64 -2.89 -11.51
CA GLU A 118 -12.89 -2.45 -10.88
C GLU A 118 -12.69 -1.17 -10.06
N ARG A 119 -11.65 -1.14 -9.21
CA ARG A 119 -11.29 0.04 -8.42
C ARG A 119 -10.94 1.23 -9.31
N LYS A 120 -10.19 0.98 -10.38
CA LYS A 120 -9.83 1.99 -11.37
C LYS A 120 -11.05 2.57 -12.06
N ARG A 121 -11.99 1.72 -12.53
CA ARG A 121 -13.25 2.18 -13.15
C ARG A 121 -14.05 3.08 -12.21
N TYR A 122 -14.21 2.68 -10.95
CA TYR A 122 -14.93 3.49 -9.96
C TYR A 122 -14.22 4.82 -9.69
N HIS A 123 -12.89 4.80 -9.55
CA HIS A 123 -12.08 6.00 -9.34
C HIS A 123 -12.14 6.96 -10.54
N ASP A 124 -11.99 6.43 -11.76
CA ASP A 124 -11.92 7.23 -12.98
C ASP A 124 -13.28 7.82 -13.38
N ARG A 125 -14.40 7.29 -12.88
CA ARG A 125 -15.77 7.79 -13.16
C ARG A 125 -15.96 9.27 -12.84
N LYS A 126 -15.28 9.80 -11.81
CA LYS A 126 -15.39 11.22 -11.38
C LYS A 126 -14.21 12.07 -11.83
N ARG A 127 -13.31 11.51 -12.63
CA ARG A 127 -12.04 12.17 -12.97
C ARG A 127 -12.21 13.10 -14.17
N LYS A 128 -11.74 14.34 -14.02
CA LYS A 128 -11.54 15.26 -15.15
C LYS A 128 -10.20 14.96 -15.81
N ASN A 129 -10.20 14.78 -17.13
CA ASN A 129 -8.99 14.60 -17.91
C ASN A 129 -8.43 15.97 -18.30
N GLU A 130 -7.81 16.64 -17.34
CA GLU A 130 -7.04 17.85 -17.60
C GLU A 130 -5.60 17.44 -17.97
N GLU A 131 -5.17 17.83 -19.17
CA GLU A 131 -3.80 17.61 -19.63
C GLU A 131 -3.08 18.96 -19.74
N TYR A 132 -1.84 18.99 -19.25
CA TYR A 132 -0.97 20.16 -19.34
C TYR A 132 0.10 19.92 -20.41
N LYS A 133 0.40 20.96 -21.18
CA LYS A 133 1.47 20.98 -22.18
C LYS A 133 2.75 21.57 -21.58
N GLN A 134 3.86 21.31 -22.25
CA GLN A 134 5.12 21.98 -21.92
C GLN A 134 4.94 23.49 -22.10
N GLY A 135 5.44 24.27 -21.15
CA GLY A 135 5.28 25.73 -21.10
C GLY A 135 4.03 26.21 -20.35
N ASP A 136 3.09 25.32 -20.01
CA ASP A 136 1.91 25.70 -19.22
C ASP A 136 2.33 26.10 -17.79
N LEU A 137 1.70 27.15 -17.27
CA LEU A 137 1.86 27.60 -15.90
C LEU A 137 0.84 26.92 -14.98
N VAL A 138 1.32 26.24 -13.94
CA VAL A 138 0.51 25.49 -12.99
C VAL A 138 0.77 25.93 -11.54
N MET A 139 -0.28 25.87 -10.73
CA MET A 139 -0.20 26.05 -9.28
C MET A 139 -0.10 24.69 -8.59
N ILE A 140 0.72 24.59 -7.54
CA ILE A 140 0.97 23.32 -6.83
C ILE A 140 0.49 23.45 -5.41
N ARG A 141 -0.13 22.40 -4.90
CA ARG A 141 -0.60 22.38 -3.52
C ARG A 141 0.59 22.49 -2.57
N GLN A 142 0.51 23.36 -1.57
CA GLN A 142 1.63 23.60 -0.65
C GLN A 142 2.08 22.32 0.09
N THR A 143 1.17 21.37 0.30
CA THR A 143 1.44 20.03 0.88
C THR A 143 2.49 19.19 0.12
N CYS A 144 2.82 19.56 -1.12
CA CYS A 144 3.88 18.90 -1.88
C CYS A 144 5.28 19.37 -1.49
N PHE A 145 5.39 20.56 -0.89
CA PHE A 145 6.66 21.14 -0.41
C PHE A 145 6.76 21.04 1.12
N ASP A 146 5.69 21.43 1.82
CA ASP A 146 5.58 21.35 3.27
C ASP A 146 4.43 20.41 3.64
N PRO A 147 4.68 19.24 4.28
CA PRO A 147 3.63 18.32 4.70
C PRO A 147 2.62 18.92 5.70
N HIS A 148 3.00 19.95 6.47
CA HIS A 148 2.18 20.54 7.53
C HIS A 148 2.06 22.06 7.36
N PRO A 149 1.47 22.55 6.25
CA PRO A 149 1.35 23.97 6.02
C PRO A 149 0.49 24.61 7.11
N GLY A 150 0.83 25.85 7.48
CA GLY A 150 0.10 26.61 8.48
C GLY A 150 -1.36 26.81 8.08
N LYS A 151 -2.27 26.88 9.07
CA LYS A 151 -3.73 27.00 8.82
C LYS A 151 -4.11 28.23 7.98
N LEU A 152 -3.32 29.29 8.04
CA LEU A 152 -3.53 30.55 7.32
C LEU A 152 -2.65 30.71 6.07
N GLU A 153 -1.85 29.69 5.73
CA GLU A 153 -0.98 29.75 4.56
C GLU A 153 -1.74 29.46 3.25
N PRO A 154 -1.27 29.98 2.11
CA PRO A 154 -1.89 29.74 0.81
C PRO A 154 -1.97 28.25 0.47
N LYS A 155 -3.16 27.76 0.12
CA LYS A 155 -3.33 26.34 -0.25
C LYS A 155 -2.48 25.91 -1.46
N TYR A 156 -2.17 26.85 -2.36
CA TYR A 156 -1.38 26.62 -3.56
C TYR A 156 -0.27 27.66 -3.70
N VAL A 157 0.87 27.22 -4.23
CA VAL A 157 2.06 28.03 -4.52
C VAL A 157 2.43 27.93 -6.01
N GLY A 158 3.02 28.99 -6.55
CA GLY A 158 3.33 29.13 -7.98
C GLY A 158 3.07 30.55 -8.51
N PRO A 159 3.03 30.74 -9.84
CA PRO A 159 2.98 29.72 -10.89
C PRO A 159 4.33 29.05 -11.18
N TYR A 160 4.30 27.79 -11.58
CA TYR A 160 5.46 27.02 -12.04
C TYR A 160 5.26 26.51 -13.46
N GLU A 161 6.32 26.48 -14.26
CA GLU A 161 6.25 26.02 -15.64
C GLU A 161 6.36 24.50 -15.73
N VAL A 162 5.51 23.89 -16.57
CA VAL A 162 5.62 22.46 -16.92
C VAL A 162 6.77 22.26 -17.90
N ILE A 163 7.79 21.51 -17.49
CA ILE A 163 8.95 21.16 -18.34
C ILE A 163 8.60 20.03 -19.29
N ARG A 164 8.04 18.93 -18.76
CA ARG A 164 7.68 17.76 -19.56
C ARG A 164 6.70 16.83 -18.86
N LYS A 165 5.98 16.04 -19.65
CA LYS A 165 5.11 14.94 -19.20
C LYS A 165 5.95 13.65 -19.06
N THR A 166 5.91 13.00 -17.89
CA THR A 166 6.62 11.72 -17.63
C THR A 166 5.68 10.52 -17.70
N GLY A 167 4.37 10.74 -17.57
CA GLY A 167 3.36 9.70 -17.73
C GLY A 167 1.97 10.31 -17.89
N LYS A 168 0.93 9.48 -17.96
CA LYS A 168 -0.45 9.95 -18.21
C LYS A 168 -0.89 11.09 -17.27
N CYS A 169 -0.40 11.11 -16.03
CA CYS A 169 -0.82 12.07 -15.00
C CYS A 169 0.34 12.64 -14.18
N ASN A 170 1.57 12.53 -14.67
CA ASN A 170 2.78 12.95 -13.99
C ASN A 170 3.55 13.93 -14.87
N TYR A 171 3.90 15.07 -14.28
CA TYR A 171 4.57 16.18 -14.95
C TYR A 171 5.80 16.57 -14.13
N VAL A 172 6.87 16.93 -14.83
CA VAL A 172 8.05 17.59 -14.25
C VAL A 172 7.86 19.08 -14.45
N ILE A 173 8.20 19.85 -13.43
CA ILE A 173 7.98 21.28 -13.32
C ILE A 173 9.29 21.98 -13.00
N TYR A 174 9.37 23.26 -13.35
CA TYR A 174 10.44 24.14 -12.90
C TYR A 174 9.98 24.86 -11.62
N ALA A 175 10.45 24.40 -10.47
CA ALA A 175 10.20 25.03 -9.18
C ALA A 175 11.55 25.40 -8.52
N PRO A 176 11.66 26.59 -7.88
CA PRO A 176 12.83 26.94 -7.11
C PRO A 176 12.92 25.97 -5.92
N TYR A 177 14.12 25.44 -5.70
CA TYR A 177 14.39 24.50 -4.61
C TYR A 177 14.08 25.17 -3.27
N LYS A 178 13.02 24.73 -2.59
CA LYS A 178 12.84 24.92 -1.15
C LYS A 178 13.15 23.58 -0.52
N GLY A 179 14.34 23.49 0.07
CA GLY A 179 14.86 22.30 0.75
C GLY A 179 14.05 21.97 2.00
#